data_AF-A0A7Y5CTX4-F1
#
_entry.id   AF-A0A7Y5CTX4-F1
#
_cell.length_a   1.000
_cell.length_b   1.000
_cell.length_c   1.000
_cell.angle_alpha   90.00
_cell.angle_beta   90.00
_cell.angle_gamma   90.00
#
_symmetry.space_group_name_H-M   'P 1'
#
loop_
_entity.id
_entity.type
_entity.pdbx_description
1 polymer ?
#
loop_
_entity_poly.entity_id
_entity_poly.type
_entity_poly.pdbx_seq_one_letter_code
_entity_poly.pdbx_strand_id
1 'polypeptide(L)'
;MISEVFTIQQAARYLQLDSDVVLSKVRAGEIPAARIAGEWRLRRARLDRWLDEMSDFSDPAFKKLLRDTRRAASRAGIKTPEDAEQLVQATRRRRNSPKQHKA
;
A
#
# COMPACT_ATOMS: atom_id res chain seq x y z
N MET A 1 14.56 9.57 27.49
CA MET A 1 13.12 9.35 27.27
C MET A 1 12.82 9.56 25.79
N ILE A 2 12.08 8.67 25.15
CA ILE A 2 11.71 8.80 23.74
C ILE A 2 10.44 9.63 23.67
N SER A 3 10.45 10.72 22.91
CA SER A 3 9.27 11.56 22.73
C SER A 3 8.22 10.85 21.88
N GLU A 4 6.98 10.81 22.35
CA GLU A 4 5.84 10.21 21.62
C GLU A 4 5.45 11.00 20.36
N VAL A 5 5.81 12.29 20.32
CA VAL A 5 5.52 13.20 19.22
C VAL A 5 6.82 13.90 18.81
N PHE A 6 7.08 13.91 17.50
CA PHE A 6 8.23 14.52 16.87
C PHE A 6 7.86 15.82 16.15
N THR A 7 8.79 16.77 16.18
CA THR A 7 8.89 17.85 15.19
C THR A 7 9.46 17.32 13.88
N ILE A 8 9.46 18.14 12.82
CA ILE A 8 10.12 17.80 11.54
C ILE A 8 11.59 17.43 11.75
N GLN A 9 12.33 18.18 12.57
CA GLN A 9 13.75 17.92 12.82
C GLN A 9 14.00 16.60 13.55
N GLN A 10 13.13 16.28 14.51
CA GLN A 10 13.20 15.01 15.24
C GLN A 10 12.84 13.83 14.33
N ALA A 11 11.80 13.97 13.50
CA ALA A 11 11.42 12.97 12.52
C ALA A 11 12.51 12.78 11.46
N ALA A 12 13.15 13.84 11.00
CA ALA A 12 14.30 13.80 10.09
C ALA A 12 15.46 12.99 10.66
N ARG A 13 15.83 13.26 11.92
CA ARG A 13 16.86 12.46 12.62
C ARG A 13 16.44 11.00 12.79
N TYR A 14 15.16 10.75 13.07
CA TYR A 14 14.63 9.40 13.24
C TYR A 14 14.67 8.59 11.94
N LEU A 15 14.22 9.21 10.84
CA LEU A 15 14.18 8.61 9.51
C LEU A 15 15.54 8.62 8.79
N GLN A 16 16.55 9.26 9.38
CA GLN A 16 17.87 9.50 8.78
C GLN A 16 17.78 10.22 7.42
N LEU A 17 16.93 11.24 7.35
CA LEU A 17 16.70 12.08 6.17
C LEU A 17 16.95 13.56 6.50
N ASP A 18 17.13 14.37 5.47
CA ASP A 18 17.16 15.82 5.63
C ASP A 18 15.78 16.38 6.03
N SER A 19 15.77 17.41 6.87
CA SER A 19 14.53 18.03 7.35
C SER A 19 13.67 18.61 6.24
N ASP A 20 14.29 19.12 5.16
CA ASP A 20 13.58 19.66 4.01
C ASP A 20 12.87 18.56 3.20
N VAL A 21 13.49 17.38 3.09
CA VAL A 21 12.87 16.21 2.46
C VAL A 21 11.66 15.76 3.28
N VAL A 22 11.82 15.64 4.61
CA VAL A 22 10.71 15.26 5.50
C VAL A 22 9.59 16.30 5.44
N LEU A 23 9.90 17.59 5.46
CA LEU A 23 8.90 18.65 5.34
C LEU A 23 8.16 18.58 3.99
N SER A 24 8.89 18.38 2.89
CA SER A 24 8.32 18.22 1.55
C SER A 24 7.36 17.04 1.49
N LYS A 25 7.78 15.88 2.01
CA LYS A 25 6.95 14.66 2.05
C LYS A 25 5.73 14.79 2.96
N VAL A 26 5.86 15.48 4.08
CA VAL A 26 4.72 15.83 4.95
C VAL A 26 3.73 16.73 4.22
N ARG A 27 4.21 17.74 3.50
CA ARG A 27 3.36 18.64 2.69
C ARG A 27 2.67 17.90 1.54
N ALA A 28 3.34 16.91 0.95
CA ALA A 28 2.78 16.03 -0.08
C ALA A 28 1.79 14.98 0.47
N GLY A 29 1.71 14.82 1.80
CA GLY A 29 0.85 13.82 2.44
C GLY A 29 1.41 12.40 2.42
N GLU A 30 2.69 12.22 2.04
CA GLU A 30 3.35 10.90 1.98
C GLU A 30 3.78 10.42 3.36
N ILE A 31 4.18 11.33 4.24
CA ILE A 31 4.54 11.03 5.63
C ILE A 31 3.39 11.43 6.54
N PRO A 32 2.91 10.54 7.42
CA PRO A 32 1.79 10.85 8.31
C PRO A 32 2.16 11.92 9.34
N ALA A 33 1.52 13.08 9.26
CA ALA A 33 1.70 14.19 10.19
C ALA A 33 0.38 14.95 10.42
N ALA A 34 0.27 15.60 11.57
CA ALA A 34 -0.83 16.51 11.91
C ALA A 34 -0.31 17.94 11.98
N ARG A 35 -1.10 18.90 11.49
CA ARG A 35 -0.79 20.32 11.65
C ARG A 35 -1.52 20.88 12.87
N ILE A 36 -0.78 21.31 13.89
CA ILE A 36 -1.31 21.78 15.17
C ILE A 36 -0.68 23.15 15.46
N ALA A 37 -1.52 24.18 15.65
CA ALA A 37 -1.07 25.54 15.94
C ALA A 37 0.03 26.07 14.99
N GLY A 38 -0.07 25.74 13.70
CA GLY A 38 0.90 26.17 12.67
C GLY A 38 2.10 25.26 12.47
N GLU A 39 2.34 24.30 13.38
CA GLU A 39 3.47 23.37 13.31
C GLU A 39 3.06 21.96 12.87
N TRP A 40 4.02 21.22 12.31
CA TRP A 40 3.84 19.79 12.01
C TRP A 40 4.27 18.93 13.19
N ARG A 41 3.38 18.00 13.57
CA ARG A 41 3.58 17.04 14.65
C ARG A 41 3.40 15.63 14.11
N LEU A 42 4.40 14.79 14.35
CA LEU A 42 4.45 13.42 13.87
C LEU A 42 4.43 12.48 15.06
N ARG A 43 3.41 11.62 15.17
CA ARG A 43 3.39 10.59 16.21
C ARG A 43 4.36 9.47 15.85
N ARG A 44 5.24 9.10 16.79
CA ARG A 44 6.22 8.02 16.57
C ARG A 44 5.54 6.72 16.14
N ALA A 45 4.52 6.28 16.87
CA ALA A 45 3.78 5.05 16.54
C ALA A 45 3.11 5.07 15.15
N ARG A 46 2.81 6.26 14.59
CA ARG A 46 2.30 6.39 13.22
C ARG A 46 3.40 6.31 12.18
N LEU A 47 4.57 6.89 12.47
CA LEU A 47 5.76 6.76 11.61
C LEU A 47 6.26 5.32 11.56
N ASP A 48 6.29 4.63 12.71
CA ASP A 48 6.74 3.23 12.78
C ASP A 48 5.85 2.34 11.91
N ARG A 49 4.53 2.43 12.10
CA ARG A 49 3.58 1.69 11.27
C ARG A 49 3.72 2.02 9.78
N TRP A 50 3.91 3.29 9.44
CA TRP A 50 4.11 3.70 8.05
C TRP A 50 5.39 3.10 7.45
N LEU A 51 6.48 2.99 8.22
CA LEU A 51 7.70 2.31 7.79
C LEU A 51 7.48 0.82 7.55
N ASP A 52 6.71 0.17 8.44
CA ASP A 52 6.35 -1.25 8.30
C ASP A 52 5.53 -1.48 7.03
N GLU A 53 4.49 -0.66 6.81
CA GLU A 53 3.63 -0.72 5.62
C GLU A 53 4.45 -0.53 4.33
N MET A 54 5.39 0.43 4.31
CA MET A 54 6.27 0.66 3.16
C MET A 54 7.25 -0.50 2.92
N SER A 55 7.65 -1.19 3.98
CA SER A 55 8.53 -2.36 3.89
C SER A 55 7.80 -3.57 3.29
N ASP A 56 6.53 -3.76 3.62
CA ASP A 56 5.68 -4.82 3.05
C ASP A 56 5.50 -4.65 1.52
N PHE A 57 5.38 -3.41 1.03
CA PHE A 57 5.35 -3.13 -0.41
C PHE A 57 6.69 -3.44 -1.12
N SER A 58 7.79 -3.51 -0.37
CA SER A 58 9.12 -3.86 -0.89
C SER A 58 9.47 -5.34 -0.72
N ASP A 59 8.62 -6.13 -0.04
CA ASP A 59 8.87 -7.54 0.29
C ASP A 59 9.25 -8.33 -0.98
N PRO A 60 10.43 -8.98 -1.01
CA PRO A 60 10.84 -9.87 -2.09
C PRO A 60 9.79 -10.95 -2.43
N ALA A 61 9.08 -11.47 -1.42
CA ALA A 61 7.99 -12.41 -1.58
C ALA A 61 6.79 -11.78 -2.30
N PHE A 62 6.41 -10.55 -1.96
CA PHE A 62 5.36 -9.81 -2.68
C PHE A 62 5.76 -9.48 -4.12
N LYS A 63 7.01 -9.05 -4.35
CA LYS A 63 7.57 -8.87 -5.72
C LYS A 63 7.63 -10.17 -6.52
N LYS A 64 7.94 -11.30 -5.86
CA LYS A 64 7.92 -12.62 -6.47
C LYS A 64 6.50 -13.03 -6.82
N LEU A 65 5.55 -12.84 -5.91
CA LEU A 65 4.13 -13.09 -6.11
C LEU A 65 3.58 -12.28 -7.29
N LEU A 66 3.85 -10.97 -7.35
CA LEU A 66 3.45 -10.10 -8.46
C LEU A 66 4.02 -10.56 -9.81
N ARG A 67 5.25 -11.07 -9.84
CA ARG A 67 5.83 -11.67 -11.06
C ARG A 67 5.13 -12.97 -11.43
N ASP A 68 4.89 -13.83 -10.46
CA ASP A 68 4.27 -15.14 -10.67
C ASP A 68 2.81 -14.98 -11.15
N THR A 69 2.05 -14.05 -10.55
CA THR A 69 0.69 -13.71 -10.99
C THR A 69 0.67 -13.06 -12.37
N ARG A 70 1.58 -12.12 -12.68
CA ARG A 70 1.70 -11.52 -14.03
C ARG A 70 2.02 -12.57 -15.11
N ARG A 71 2.89 -13.54 -14.80
CA ARG A 71 3.22 -14.65 -15.71
C ARG A 71 2.03 -15.58 -15.94
N ALA A 72 1.30 -15.92 -14.88
CA ALA A 72 0.09 -16.72 -14.97
C ALA A 72 -1.00 -16.00 -15.77
N ALA A 73 -1.22 -14.70 -15.52
CA ALA A 73 -2.15 -13.87 -16.25
C ALA A 73 -1.80 -13.76 -17.74
N SER A 74 -0.52 -13.57 -18.07
CA SER A 74 -0.03 -13.53 -19.46
C SER A 74 -0.25 -14.86 -20.18
N ARG A 75 -0.02 -15.99 -19.51
CA ARG A 75 -0.33 -17.34 -20.03
C ARG A 75 -1.83 -17.57 -20.23
N ALA A 76 -2.65 -16.95 -19.38
CA ALA A 76 -4.10 -16.96 -19.50
C ALA A 76 -4.65 -15.93 -20.51
N GLY A 77 -3.78 -15.18 -21.21
CA GLY A 77 -4.19 -14.18 -22.21
C GLY A 77 -4.72 -12.87 -21.63
N ILE A 78 -4.64 -12.67 -20.31
CA ILE A 78 -5.13 -11.48 -19.61
C ILE A 78 -4.07 -10.39 -19.74
N LYS A 79 -4.30 -9.42 -20.63
CA LYS A 79 -3.35 -8.32 -20.88
C LYS A 79 -3.87 -6.99 -20.38
N THR A 80 -5.18 -6.84 -20.26
CA THR A 80 -5.84 -5.61 -19.83
C THR A 80 -6.65 -5.81 -18.56
N PRO A 81 -6.96 -4.72 -17.83
CA PRO A 81 -7.89 -4.76 -16.68
C PRO A 81 -9.26 -5.31 -17.07
N GLU A 82 -9.70 -5.04 -18.30
CA GLU A 82 -11.00 -5.45 -18.83
C GLU A 82 -11.07 -6.97 -19.04
N ASP A 83 -10.00 -7.60 -19.52
CA ASP A 83 -9.90 -9.06 -19.64
C ASP A 83 -10.02 -9.75 -18.26
N ALA A 84 -9.44 -9.14 -17.24
CA ALA A 84 -9.49 -9.64 -15.87
C ALA A 84 -10.92 -9.54 -15.30
N GLU A 85 -11.60 -8.42 -15.54
CA GLU A 85 -13.00 -8.23 -15.15
C GLU A 85 -13.93 -9.22 -15.86
N GLN A 86 -13.73 -9.46 -17.15
CA GLN A 86 -14.51 -10.44 -17.92
C GLN A 86 -14.36 -11.85 -17.35
N LEU A 87 -13.15 -12.25 -16.93
CA LEU A 87 -12.91 -13.52 -16.26
C LEU A 87 -13.60 -13.63 -14.89
N VAL A 88 -13.55 -12.56 -14.08
CA VAL A 88 -14.25 -12.53 -12.78
C VAL A 88 -15.76 -12.66 -12.99
N GLN A 89 -16.32 -11.96 -13.97
CA GLN A 89 -17.74 -12.04 -14.31
C GLN A 89 -18.15 -13.40 -14.88
N ALA A 90 -17.34 -13.99 -15.76
CA ALA A 90 -17.56 -15.33 -16.30
C ALA A 90 -17.55 -16.40 -15.20
N THR A 91 -16.66 -16.25 -14.20
CA THR A 91 -16.56 -17.17 -13.06
C THR A 91 -17.76 -17.01 -12.11
N ARG A 92 -18.23 -15.78 -11.86
CA ARG A 92 -19.47 -15.53 -11.10
C ARG A 92 -20.71 -16.13 -11.77
N ARG A 93 -20.83 -16.05 -13.10
CA ARG A 93 -21.94 -16.66 -13.87
C ARG A 93 -21.97 -18.19 -13.76
N ARG A 94 -20.81 -18.86 -13.77
CA ARG A 94 -20.72 -20.32 -13.56
C ARG A 94 -21.12 -20.75 -12.15
N ARG A 95 -20.79 -19.95 -11.13
CA ARG A 95 -21.09 -20.28 -9.72
C ARG A 95 -22.57 -20.08 -9.37
N ASN A 96 -23.27 -19.17 -10.05
CA ASN A 96 -24.70 -18.89 -9.84
C ASN A 96 -25.64 -19.64 -10.80
N SER A 97 -25.17 -20.63 -11.57
CA SER A 97 -26.09 -21.49 -12.33
C SER A 97 -26.80 -22.45 -11.38
N PRO A 98 -28.13 -22.37 -11.22
CA PRO A 98 -28.86 -23.31 -10.39
C PRO A 98 -28.70 -24.71 -10.98
N LYS A 99 -28.33 -25.69 -10.15
CA LYS A 99 -28.37 -27.11 -10.51
C LYS A 99 -29.78 -27.42 -11.01
N GLN A 100 -29.96 -27.54 -12.32
CA GLN A 100 -31.18 -28.12 -12.86
C GLN A 100 -31.22 -29.57 -12.39
N HIS A 101 -32.06 -29.84 -11.40
CA HIS A 101 -32.44 -31.20 -11.02
C HIS A 101 -33.07 -31.85 -12.25
N LYS A 102 -32.41 -32.88 -12.78
CA LYS A 102 -33.02 -33.84 -13.70
C LYS A 102 -34.23 -34.46 -12.98
N ALA A 103 -35.41 -34.27 -13.55
CA ALA A 103 -36.57 -35.12 -13.34
C ALA A 103 -36.55 -36.26 -14.38
#